data_AF-A0A9P4J8M6-F1
#
_entry.id   AF-A0A9P4J8M6-F1
#
_cell.length_a   1.000
_cell.length_b   1.000
_cell.length_c   1.000
_cell.angle_alpha   90.00
_cell.angle_beta   90.00
_cell.angle_gamma   90.00
#
_symmetry.space_group_name_H-M   'P 1'
#
loop_
_entity.id
_entity.type
_entity.pdbx_description
1 polymer ?
#
loop_
_entity_poly.entity_id
_entity_poly.type
_entity_poly.pdbx_seq_one_letter_code
_entity_poly.pdbx_strand_id
1 'polypeptide(L)'
;MEAVLAEFTIAHRTSSRLYGTPTDHSVLVSPAPASSPLDTIQEAIGHSKISWSALRQSLQVLTIDAVTAVYPSYNESGFTNVSSDLYHSAYAPYQACLPTENILLGALSSYQLAKPDWSDASEVVDWQNLMEVGNKRFAGPVVLLSGNNNGSDRIIFFDGPLLDSILSSVDRLCGLMKQEGWEESHGVVGYKGVNHFPIIQASESLWLDWIKQRLNGASSSPLLVVALDRKVYLWRPRYLAGHCAALPGRVG
;
A
#
# COMPACT_ATOMS: atom_id res chain seq x y z
N MET A 1 1.57 -0.95 -18.72
CA MET A 1 0.30 -0.84 -17.98
C MET A 1 0.12 -1.90 -16.88
N GLU A 2 0.62 -3.13 -17.05
CA GLU A 2 0.41 -4.22 -16.07
C GLU A 2 1.14 -4.09 -14.72
N ALA A 3 2.11 -3.19 -14.51
CA ALA A 3 2.95 -3.22 -13.29
C ALA A 3 2.38 -2.46 -12.07
N VAL A 4 1.80 -1.26 -12.25
CA VAL A 4 1.11 -0.53 -11.16
C VAL A 4 -0.25 -1.14 -10.90
N LEU A 5 -0.95 -1.49 -12.00
CA LEU A 5 -2.06 -2.40 -11.90
C LEU A 5 -1.59 -3.73 -11.32
N ALA A 6 -0.39 -4.27 -11.49
CA ALA A 6 -0.01 -5.51 -10.80
C ALA A 6 0.06 -5.34 -9.29
N GLU A 7 0.51 -4.25 -8.69
CA GLU A 7 0.42 -4.15 -7.21
C GLU A 7 -1.04 -4.06 -6.72
N PHE A 8 -1.89 -3.26 -7.38
CA PHE A 8 -3.32 -3.12 -7.03
C PHE A 8 -4.21 -4.29 -7.52
N THR A 9 -3.83 -4.96 -8.60
CA THR A 9 -4.51 -6.11 -9.25
C THR A 9 -3.95 -7.42 -8.74
N ILE A 10 -2.70 -7.51 -8.24
CA ILE A 10 -2.26 -8.61 -7.39
C ILE A 10 -3.10 -8.52 -6.12
N ALA A 11 -3.29 -7.35 -5.49
CA ALA A 11 -4.23 -7.23 -4.37
C ALA A 11 -5.66 -7.65 -4.75
N HIS A 12 -6.19 -7.29 -5.93
CA HIS A 12 -7.55 -7.66 -6.36
C HIS A 12 -7.71 -9.12 -6.84
N ARG A 13 -6.76 -9.68 -7.59
CA ARG A 13 -6.77 -11.09 -8.04
C ARG A 13 -6.38 -12.05 -6.93
N THR A 14 -5.45 -11.68 -6.04
CA THR A 14 -5.22 -12.45 -4.80
C THR A 14 -6.45 -12.35 -3.91
N SER A 15 -7.12 -11.19 -3.79
CA SER A 15 -8.39 -11.06 -3.06
C SER A 15 -9.42 -12.10 -3.52
N SER A 16 -9.64 -12.28 -4.83
CA SER A 16 -10.57 -13.31 -5.32
C SER A 16 -10.21 -14.77 -4.96
N ARG A 17 -8.92 -15.06 -4.69
CA ARG A 17 -8.45 -16.37 -4.20
C ARG A 17 -8.27 -16.44 -2.68
N LEU A 18 -8.14 -15.30 -2.00
CA LEU A 18 -8.06 -15.18 -0.55
C LEU A 18 -9.43 -15.39 0.12
N TYR A 19 -10.51 -15.48 -0.66
CA TYR A 19 -11.83 -15.90 -0.21
C TYR A 19 -12.07 -17.41 -0.38
N GLY A 20 -11.00 -18.20 -0.50
CA GLY A 20 -11.06 -19.67 -0.52
C GLY A 20 -11.63 -20.28 0.76
N THR A 21 -12.03 -21.55 0.69
CA THR A 21 -12.49 -22.31 1.86
C THR A 21 -11.40 -22.39 2.95
N PRO A 22 -11.75 -22.52 4.25
CA PRO A 22 -10.81 -22.49 5.39
C PRO A 22 -9.63 -23.49 5.37
N THR A 23 -9.55 -24.36 4.37
CA THR A 23 -8.47 -25.34 4.17
C THR A 23 -7.38 -24.86 3.22
N ASP A 24 -7.47 -23.65 2.67
CA ASP A 24 -6.43 -23.12 1.79
C ASP A 24 -5.20 -22.73 2.61
N HIS A 25 -4.09 -23.41 2.34
CA HIS A 25 -2.76 -23.12 2.90
C HIS A 25 -2.15 -21.84 2.30
N SER A 26 -2.97 -20.84 1.99
CA SER A 26 -2.53 -19.58 1.40
C SER A 26 -1.81 -18.73 2.45
N VAL A 27 -0.67 -18.18 2.05
CA VAL A 27 0.17 -17.29 2.87
C VAL A 27 0.35 -16.01 2.07
N LEU A 28 0.14 -14.85 2.70
CA LEU A 28 0.27 -13.55 2.03
C LEU A 28 1.43 -12.74 2.62
N VAL A 29 2.31 -12.29 1.73
CA VAL A 29 3.35 -11.30 2.02
C VAL A 29 3.06 -10.06 1.18
N SER A 30 2.92 -8.90 1.82
CA SER A 30 2.72 -7.63 1.13
C SER A 30 3.83 -6.64 1.49
N PRO A 31 4.84 -6.45 0.63
CA PRO A 31 5.81 -5.38 0.81
C PRO A 31 5.18 -4.02 0.46
N ALA A 32 5.40 -3.05 1.33
CA ALA A 32 4.93 -1.66 1.26
C ALA A 32 3.49 -1.54 0.68
N PRO A 33 2.47 -2.05 1.39
CA PRO A 33 1.09 -1.92 0.92
C PRO A 33 0.60 -0.48 0.99
N ALA A 34 0.03 0.02 -0.10
CA ALA A 34 -0.77 1.25 -0.08
C ALA A 34 -2.20 0.91 0.33
N SER A 35 -2.73 1.60 1.33
CA SER A 35 -4.12 1.45 1.77
C SER A 35 -5.11 2.11 0.82
N SER A 36 -4.72 3.22 0.21
CA SER A 36 -5.56 4.02 -0.67
C SER A 36 -4.69 4.86 -1.62
N PRO A 37 -4.68 4.57 -2.94
CA PRO A 37 -3.90 5.36 -3.88
C PRO A 37 -4.37 6.81 -3.96
N LEU A 38 -5.68 7.05 -3.82
CA LEU A 38 -6.25 8.40 -3.88
C LEU A 38 -5.86 9.25 -2.68
N ASP A 39 -5.92 8.70 -1.46
CA ASP A 39 -5.51 9.43 -0.26
C ASP A 39 -4.02 9.80 -0.33
N THR A 40 -3.19 8.87 -0.84
CA THR A 40 -1.75 9.10 -1.05
C THR A 40 -1.48 10.23 -2.06
N ILE A 41 -2.25 10.29 -3.16
CA ILE A 41 -2.15 11.35 -4.17
C ILE A 41 -2.65 12.68 -3.60
N GLN A 42 -3.82 12.71 -2.97
CA GLN A 42 -4.41 13.92 -2.40
C GLN A 42 -3.52 14.52 -1.31
N GLU A 43 -2.95 13.68 -0.44
CA GLU A 43 -1.99 14.11 0.56
C GLU A 43 -0.78 14.79 -0.09
N ALA A 44 -0.27 14.21 -1.17
CA ALA A 44 0.86 14.76 -1.91
C ALA A 44 0.53 16.10 -2.58
N ILE A 45 -0.67 16.26 -3.13
CA ILE A 45 -1.16 17.53 -3.68
C ILE A 45 -1.19 18.60 -2.57
N GLY A 46 -1.71 18.25 -1.38
CA GLY A 46 -1.73 19.13 -0.20
C GLY A 46 -0.35 19.53 0.31
N HIS A 47 0.70 18.77 -0.02
CA HIS A 47 2.07 18.97 0.43
C HIS A 47 3.06 19.24 -0.72
N SER A 48 2.61 19.93 -1.77
CA SER A 48 3.38 20.24 -3.00
C SER A 48 4.77 20.86 -2.82
N LYS A 49 5.08 21.42 -1.65
CA LYS A 49 6.40 22.00 -1.34
C LYS A 49 7.40 21.00 -0.78
N ILE A 50 6.98 19.78 -0.46
CA ILE A 50 7.86 18.76 0.13
C ILE A 50 8.44 17.87 -0.97
N SER A 51 9.74 17.58 -0.90
CA SER A 51 10.47 16.85 -1.94
C SER A 51 9.92 15.46 -2.32
N TRP A 52 9.14 14.82 -1.45
CA TRP A 52 8.49 13.53 -1.75
C TRP A 52 7.17 13.68 -2.54
N SER A 53 6.56 14.87 -2.55
CA SER A 53 5.22 15.08 -3.08
C SER A 53 5.12 14.87 -4.59
N ALA A 54 6.13 15.28 -5.36
CA ALA A 54 6.12 15.15 -6.82
C ALA A 54 5.96 13.68 -7.26
N LEU A 55 6.65 12.76 -6.60
CA LEU A 55 6.60 11.34 -6.94
C LEU A 55 5.23 10.70 -6.65
N ARG A 56 4.50 11.18 -5.64
CA ARG A 56 3.15 10.70 -5.35
C ARG A 56 2.10 11.40 -6.20
N GLN A 57 2.32 12.68 -6.54
CA GLN A 57 1.48 13.42 -7.47
C GLN A 57 1.53 12.82 -8.88
N SER A 58 2.66 12.25 -9.31
CA SER A 58 2.75 11.62 -10.63
C SER A 58 1.85 10.39 -10.76
N LEU A 59 1.56 9.70 -9.65
CA LEU A 59 0.59 8.60 -9.61
C LEU A 59 -0.83 9.03 -10.01
N GLN A 60 -1.16 10.33 -9.92
CA GLN A 60 -2.42 10.86 -10.45
C GLN A 60 -2.56 10.54 -11.94
N VAL A 61 -1.49 10.63 -12.72
CA VAL A 61 -1.52 10.39 -14.17
C VAL A 61 -1.96 8.97 -14.47
N LEU A 62 -1.38 7.99 -13.76
CA LEU A 62 -1.72 6.58 -13.94
C LEU A 62 -3.12 6.25 -13.40
N THR A 63 -3.55 6.95 -12.35
CA THR A 63 -4.88 6.75 -11.77
C THR A 63 -5.96 7.32 -12.68
N ILE A 64 -5.73 8.44 -13.35
CA ILE A 64 -6.66 9.01 -14.34
C ILE A 64 -6.90 8.04 -15.49
N ASP A 65 -5.84 7.41 -16.01
CA ASP A 65 -5.94 6.38 -17.04
C ASP A 65 -6.74 5.16 -16.54
N ALA A 66 -6.43 4.67 -15.33
CA ALA A 66 -7.16 3.57 -14.71
C ALA A 66 -8.66 3.88 -14.48
N VAL A 67 -8.99 5.09 -14.05
CA VAL A 67 -10.38 5.55 -13.90
C VAL A 67 -11.06 5.60 -15.27
N THR A 68 -10.41 6.20 -16.28
CA THR A 68 -10.98 6.33 -17.64
C THR A 68 -11.21 4.97 -18.30
N ALA A 69 -10.34 3.99 -18.04
CA ALA A 69 -10.50 2.63 -18.53
C ALA A 69 -11.77 1.93 -17.97
N VAL A 70 -12.16 2.24 -16.72
CA VAL A 70 -13.38 1.70 -16.09
C VAL A 70 -14.60 2.56 -16.40
N TYR A 71 -14.43 3.89 -16.41
CA TYR A 71 -15.45 4.91 -16.62
C TYR A 71 -15.06 5.84 -17.78
N PRO A 72 -15.33 5.46 -19.05
CA PRO A 72 -14.94 6.27 -20.20
C PRO A 72 -15.55 7.68 -20.21
N SER A 73 -16.66 7.92 -19.50
CA SER A 73 -17.26 9.25 -19.34
C SER A 73 -16.34 10.24 -18.62
N TYR A 74 -15.42 9.75 -17.78
CA TYR A 74 -14.45 10.59 -17.10
C TYR A 74 -13.51 11.30 -18.07
N ASN A 75 -13.25 10.68 -19.23
CA ASN A 75 -12.52 11.23 -20.38
C ASN A 75 -11.23 11.95 -19.97
N GLU A 76 -10.47 11.34 -19.05
CA GLU A 76 -9.19 11.83 -18.57
C GLU A 76 -9.21 13.25 -17.98
N SER A 77 -10.37 13.75 -17.55
CA SER A 77 -10.58 15.15 -17.15
C SER A 77 -9.77 15.59 -15.93
N GLY A 78 -9.11 14.65 -15.25
CA GLY A 78 -8.19 14.89 -14.15
C GLY A 78 -6.79 15.37 -14.57
N PHE A 79 -6.42 15.32 -15.85
CA PHE A 79 -5.10 15.79 -16.27
C PHE A 79 -4.97 17.31 -16.19
N THR A 80 -3.73 17.78 -16.02
CA THR A 80 -3.36 19.14 -16.42
C THR A 80 -3.02 19.14 -17.92
N ASN A 81 -2.95 20.31 -18.55
CA ASN A 81 -2.52 20.38 -19.95
C ASN A 81 -1.12 19.76 -20.16
N VAL A 82 -0.20 19.95 -19.20
CA VAL A 82 1.18 19.45 -19.33
C VAL A 82 1.26 17.95 -19.06
N SER A 83 0.58 17.45 -18.03
CA SER A 83 0.58 16.01 -17.75
C SER A 83 -0.17 15.21 -18.80
N SER A 84 -1.25 15.76 -19.40
CA SER A 84 -1.93 15.18 -20.56
C SER A 84 -1.01 15.08 -21.78
N ASP A 85 -0.33 16.17 -22.14
CA ASP A 85 0.58 16.19 -23.29
C ASP A 85 1.71 15.16 -23.13
N LEU A 86 2.37 15.11 -21.96
CA LEU A 86 3.41 14.13 -21.70
C LEU A 86 2.88 12.69 -21.69
N TYR A 87 1.69 12.47 -21.13
CA TYR A 87 1.08 11.14 -21.12
C TYR A 87 0.84 10.65 -22.56
N HIS A 88 0.19 11.45 -23.40
CA HIS A 88 -0.18 11.06 -24.77
C HIS A 88 0.97 11.09 -25.76
N SER A 89 1.98 11.95 -25.58
CA SER A 89 3.11 12.05 -26.50
C SER A 89 4.29 11.14 -26.14
N ALA A 90 4.49 10.85 -24.86
CA ALA A 90 5.72 10.20 -24.38
C ALA A 90 5.50 8.99 -23.47
N TYR A 91 4.36 8.87 -22.78
CA TYR A 91 4.10 7.73 -21.89
C TYR A 91 3.32 6.61 -22.60
N ALA A 92 2.09 6.88 -23.00
CA ALA A 92 1.15 5.90 -23.55
C ALA A 92 1.63 5.25 -24.88
N PRO A 93 2.17 6.00 -25.87
CA PRO A 93 2.59 5.40 -27.14
C PRO A 93 3.69 4.34 -26.99
N TYR A 94 4.52 4.47 -25.96
CA TYR A 94 5.64 3.58 -25.69
C TYR A 94 5.30 2.50 -24.66
N GLN A 95 4.05 2.44 -24.19
CA GLN A 95 3.63 1.56 -23.10
C GLN A 95 4.58 1.65 -21.90
N ALA A 96 4.98 2.89 -21.59
CA ALA A 96 5.97 3.19 -20.59
C ALA A 96 5.64 2.55 -19.23
N CYS A 97 6.69 2.30 -18.44
CA CYS A 97 6.59 1.73 -17.10
C CYS A 97 6.96 2.79 -16.04
N LEU A 98 6.82 2.44 -14.76
CA LEU A 98 7.16 3.31 -13.61
C LEU A 98 8.51 4.04 -13.73
N PRO A 99 9.62 3.41 -14.19
CA PRO A 99 10.88 4.15 -14.32
C PRO A 99 10.80 5.32 -15.32
N THR A 100 10.06 5.14 -16.41
CA THR A 100 9.86 6.18 -17.42
C THR A 100 8.95 7.28 -16.92
N GLU A 101 7.90 6.95 -16.15
CA GLU A 101 7.06 7.93 -15.46
C GLU A 101 7.91 8.91 -14.64
N ASN A 102 8.80 8.37 -13.80
CA ASN A 102 9.67 9.18 -12.94
C ASN A 102 10.57 10.12 -13.73
N ILE A 103 11.03 9.70 -14.91
CA ILE A 103 11.88 10.53 -15.79
C ILE A 103 11.04 11.63 -16.46
N LEU A 104 9.86 11.28 -16.99
CA LEU A 104 9.01 12.21 -17.72
C LEU A 104 8.35 13.24 -16.80
N LEU A 105 7.84 12.78 -15.66
CA LEU A 105 7.00 13.56 -14.77
C LEU A 105 7.77 14.14 -13.57
N GLY A 106 8.89 13.54 -13.17
CA GLY A 106 9.64 13.93 -11.97
C GLY A 106 10.29 15.32 -12.04
N ALA A 107 10.42 15.90 -13.23
CA ALA A 107 10.91 17.26 -13.43
C ALA A 107 9.80 18.33 -13.41
N LEU A 108 8.54 17.91 -13.44
CA LEU A 108 7.42 18.84 -13.42
C LEU A 108 7.23 19.48 -12.04
N SER A 109 6.84 20.74 -12.05
CA SER A 109 6.31 21.37 -10.84
C SER A 109 4.93 20.79 -10.49
N SER A 110 4.53 20.88 -9.23
CA SER A 110 3.24 20.32 -8.77
C SER A 110 2.02 20.80 -9.56
N TYR A 111 1.98 22.08 -9.98
CA TYR A 111 0.86 22.61 -10.75
C TYR A 111 0.83 22.13 -12.21
N GLN A 112 1.97 21.68 -12.75
CA GLN A 112 2.05 21.04 -14.06
C GLN A 112 1.74 19.54 -13.95
N LEU A 113 2.03 18.94 -12.82
CA LEU A 113 1.92 17.50 -12.62
C LEU A 113 0.49 17.08 -12.26
N ALA A 114 -0.07 17.71 -11.23
CA ALA A 114 -1.29 17.30 -10.58
C ALA A 114 -2.35 18.40 -10.64
N LYS A 115 -3.59 17.99 -10.93
CA LYS A 115 -4.76 18.86 -10.90
C LYS A 115 -5.45 18.72 -9.53
N PRO A 116 -5.58 19.80 -8.74
CA PRO A 116 -6.41 19.79 -7.53
C PRO A 116 -7.85 19.39 -7.85
N ASP A 117 -8.55 18.83 -6.86
CA ASP A 117 -9.99 18.51 -6.92
C ASP A 117 -10.38 17.50 -8.03
N TRP A 118 -9.41 16.87 -8.69
CA TRP A 118 -9.67 15.85 -9.71
C TRP A 118 -10.45 14.65 -9.16
N SER A 119 -10.27 14.37 -7.87
CA SER A 119 -10.90 13.27 -7.16
C SER A 119 -12.36 13.53 -6.80
N ASP A 120 -12.86 14.75 -6.98
CA ASP A 120 -14.25 15.10 -6.66
C ASP A 120 -15.22 14.65 -7.75
N ALA A 121 -14.72 14.20 -8.91
CA ALA A 121 -15.52 13.63 -9.98
C ALA A 121 -16.19 12.32 -9.52
N SER A 122 -17.48 12.17 -9.84
CA SER A 122 -18.27 10.98 -9.49
C SER A 122 -17.60 9.67 -9.91
N GLU A 123 -17.01 9.64 -11.11
CA GLU A 123 -16.32 8.47 -11.66
C GLU A 123 -15.09 8.08 -10.84
N VAL A 124 -14.37 9.06 -10.29
CA VAL A 124 -13.20 8.80 -9.44
C VAL A 124 -13.65 8.26 -8.09
N VAL A 125 -14.73 8.80 -7.52
CA VAL A 125 -15.35 8.30 -6.28
C VAL A 125 -15.86 6.87 -6.48
N ASP A 126 -16.58 6.61 -7.56
CA ASP A 126 -17.09 5.27 -7.87
C ASP A 126 -15.94 4.28 -8.13
N TRP A 127 -14.87 4.71 -8.78
CA TRP A 127 -13.64 3.92 -8.92
C TRP A 127 -13.00 3.61 -7.57
N GLN A 128 -12.89 4.59 -6.67
CA GLN A 128 -12.39 4.39 -5.31
C GLN A 128 -13.19 3.33 -4.57
N ASN A 129 -14.52 3.42 -4.63
CA ASN A 129 -15.44 2.47 -3.99
C ASN A 129 -15.26 1.05 -4.55
N LEU A 130 -15.02 0.91 -5.85
CA LEU A 130 -14.71 -0.40 -6.46
C LEU A 130 -13.37 -0.96 -5.97
N MET A 131 -12.38 -0.08 -5.78
CA MET A 131 -11.04 -0.46 -5.31
C MET A 131 -10.98 -0.69 -3.80
N GLU A 132 -12.01 -0.29 -3.04
CA GLU A 132 -12.12 -0.55 -1.61
C GLU A 132 -12.38 -2.04 -1.35
N VAL A 133 -11.28 -2.82 -1.35
CA VAL A 133 -11.27 -4.24 -0.98
C VAL A 133 -10.95 -4.46 0.51
N GLY A 134 -10.81 -3.38 1.27
CA GLY A 134 -10.58 -3.41 2.71
C GLY A 134 -11.76 -3.96 3.51
N ASN A 135 -11.54 -4.16 4.80
CA ASN A 135 -12.57 -4.57 5.77
C ASN A 135 -13.24 -5.93 5.49
N LYS A 136 -12.64 -6.76 4.64
CA LYS A 136 -13.12 -8.11 4.33
C LYS A 136 -12.28 -9.13 5.09
N ARG A 137 -12.92 -10.23 5.49
CA ARG A 137 -12.23 -11.40 6.05
C ARG A 137 -11.25 -11.96 5.02
N PHE A 138 -10.04 -12.29 5.43
CA PHE A 138 -9.02 -12.91 4.59
C PHE A 138 -8.77 -14.35 5.04
N ALA A 139 -8.20 -15.19 4.18
CA ALA A 139 -7.80 -16.55 4.54
C ALA A 139 -6.29 -16.64 4.78
N GLY A 140 -5.92 -17.30 5.88
CA GLY A 140 -4.53 -17.60 6.21
C GLY A 140 -3.74 -16.46 6.84
N PRO A 141 -2.46 -16.70 7.18
CA PRO A 141 -1.60 -15.70 7.79
C PRO A 141 -1.15 -14.63 6.79
N VAL A 142 -1.15 -13.37 7.23
CA VAL A 142 -0.67 -12.21 6.45
C VAL A 142 0.55 -11.59 7.12
N VAL A 143 1.56 -11.17 6.36
CA VAL A 143 2.61 -10.28 6.84
C VAL A 143 2.74 -9.07 5.94
N LEU A 144 2.69 -7.88 6.55
CA LEU A 144 2.93 -6.61 5.91
C LEU A 144 4.36 -6.18 6.20
N LEU A 145 5.10 -5.79 5.17
CA LEU A 145 6.48 -5.33 5.29
C LEU A 145 6.53 -3.86 4.90
N SER A 146 7.30 -3.04 5.59
CA SER A 146 7.39 -1.62 5.28
C SER A 146 8.78 -1.08 5.54
N GLY A 147 9.24 -0.17 4.68
CA GLY A 147 10.31 0.75 5.05
C GLY A 147 9.85 1.62 6.23
N ASN A 148 10.66 1.74 7.26
CA ASN A 148 10.35 2.47 8.50
C ASN A 148 11.24 3.71 8.67
N ASN A 149 10.60 4.72 9.26
CA ASN A 149 11.12 5.72 10.18
C ASN A 149 11.76 6.98 9.59
N ASN A 150 11.25 8.14 10.02
CA ASN A 150 11.81 9.48 9.76
C ASN A 150 11.83 9.90 8.29
N GLY A 151 10.88 9.43 7.48
CA GLY A 151 10.71 9.87 6.08
C GLY A 151 11.67 9.26 5.07
N SER A 152 12.28 8.09 5.37
CA SER A 152 13.08 7.36 4.37
C SER A 152 12.22 6.71 3.30
N ASP A 153 11.08 6.11 3.66
CA ASP A 153 10.03 5.78 2.69
C ASP A 153 9.25 7.05 2.36
N ARG A 154 9.38 7.48 1.11
CA ARG A 154 8.76 8.69 0.57
C ARG A 154 7.49 8.39 -0.21
N ILE A 155 7.12 7.12 -0.35
CA ILE A 155 5.94 6.66 -1.09
C ILE A 155 4.84 6.24 -0.12
N ILE A 156 5.17 5.45 0.89
CA ILE A 156 4.19 4.92 1.85
C ILE A 156 4.73 5.08 3.26
N PHE A 157 3.94 5.69 4.13
CA PHE A 157 4.39 5.94 5.50
C PHE A 157 4.14 4.73 6.39
N PHE A 158 5.17 4.28 7.11
CA PHE A 158 5.03 3.23 8.11
C PHE A 158 4.30 3.72 9.35
N ASP A 159 4.80 4.80 9.93
CA ASP A 159 4.28 5.47 11.11
C ASP A 159 4.06 6.96 10.82
N GLY A 160 2.83 7.43 11.01
CA GLY A 160 2.44 8.80 10.70
C GLY A 160 1.00 9.08 11.13
N PRO A 161 0.59 10.35 11.26
CA PRO A 161 -0.74 10.74 11.73
C PRO A 161 -1.87 10.47 10.72
N LEU A 162 -1.59 9.71 9.66
CA LEU A 162 -2.42 9.62 8.47
C LEU A 162 -3.17 8.30 8.43
N LEU A 163 -4.37 8.34 7.84
CA LEU A 163 -5.15 7.16 7.48
C LEU A 163 -4.33 6.16 6.64
N ASP A 164 -3.37 6.66 5.87
CA ASP A 164 -2.50 5.88 5.00
C ASP A 164 -1.28 5.23 5.65
N SER A 165 -1.12 5.37 6.97
CA SER A 165 -0.06 4.61 7.62
C SER A 165 -0.41 3.13 7.69
N ILE A 166 0.60 2.28 7.46
CA ILE A 166 0.44 0.83 7.56
C ILE A 166 -0.03 0.43 8.96
N LEU A 167 0.44 1.13 10.00
CA LEU A 167 -0.01 0.90 11.38
C LEU A 167 -1.49 1.23 11.59
N SER A 168 -1.98 2.35 11.05
CA SER A 168 -3.42 2.69 11.11
C SER A 168 -4.29 1.63 10.44
N SER A 169 -3.87 1.14 9.27
CA SER A 169 -4.58 0.06 8.57
C SER A 169 -4.60 -1.25 9.36
N VAL A 170 -3.50 -1.56 10.06
CA VAL A 170 -3.37 -2.75 10.91
C VAL A 170 -4.22 -2.64 12.17
N ASP A 171 -4.26 -1.46 12.80
CA ASP A 171 -5.11 -1.18 13.96
C ASP A 171 -6.60 -1.30 13.59
N ARG A 172 -7.00 -0.79 12.42
CA ARG A 172 -8.36 -0.95 11.88
C ARG A 172 -8.70 -2.42 11.65
N LEU A 173 -7.80 -3.17 11.01
CA LEU A 173 -7.99 -4.60 10.76
C LEU A 173 -8.10 -5.40 12.07
N CYS A 174 -7.27 -5.08 13.06
CA CYS A 174 -7.35 -5.62 14.42
C CYS A 174 -8.72 -5.40 15.05
N GLY A 175 -9.24 -4.17 14.95
CA GLY A 175 -10.56 -3.83 15.48
C GLY A 175 -11.67 -4.66 14.85
N LEU A 176 -11.64 -4.81 13.52
CA LEU A 176 -12.59 -5.63 12.77
C LEU A 176 -12.49 -7.11 13.14
N MET A 177 -11.27 -7.66 13.21
CA MET A 177 -11.07 -9.05 13.60
C MET A 177 -11.66 -9.36 14.98
N LYS A 178 -11.46 -8.44 15.94
CA LYS A 178 -12.02 -8.57 17.29
C LYS A 178 -13.55 -8.45 17.28
N GLN A 179 -14.10 -7.51 16.52
CA GLN A 179 -15.55 -7.30 16.42
C GLN A 179 -16.26 -8.52 15.81
N GLU A 180 -15.67 -9.08 14.76
CA GLU A 180 -16.30 -10.13 13.95
C GLU A 180 -15.89 -11.56 14.36
N GLY A 181 -15.04 -11.70 15.39
CA GLY A 181 -14.59 -13.01 15.89
C GLY A 181 -13.70 -13.78 14.89
N TRP A 182 -12.84 -13.07 14.18
CA TRP A 182 -11.90 -13.64 13.21
C TRP A 182 -10.68 -14.25 13.93
N GLU A 183 -10.35 -15.49 13.59
CA GLU A 183 -9.23 -16.27 14.16
C GLU A 183 -7.96 -16.20 13.28
N GLU A 184 -8.03 -15.43 12.20
CA GLU A 184 -6.93 -15.15 11.30
C GLU A 184 -5.75 -14.50 12.03
N SER A 185 -4.57 -14.52 11.41
CA SER A 185 -3.38 -13.87 11.99
C SER A 185 -2.74 -12.92 10.99
N HIS A 186 -2.27 -11.78 11.48
CA HIS A 186 -1.49 -10.85 10.70
C HIS A 186 -0.25 -10.40 11.48
N GLY A 187 0.76 -9.94 10.76
CA GLY A 187 1.99 -9.37 11.31
C GLY A 187 2.45 -8.17 10.50
N VAL A 188 3.23 -7.31 11.13
CA VAL A 188 3.82 -6.13 10.49
C VAL A 188 5.30 -6.09 10.83
N VAL A 189 6.12 -5.85 9.82
CA VAL A 189 7.58 -5.71 9.95
C VAL A 189 8.01 -4.38 9.37
N GLY A 190 8.53 -3.50 10.22
CA GLY A 190 9.10 -2.22 9.82
C GLY A 190 10.64 -2.29 9.74
N TYR A 191 11.22 -1.77 8.66
CA TYR A 191 12.66 -1.77 8.39
C TYR A 191 13.23 -0.36 8.43
N LYS A 192 13.88 -0.01 9.54
CA LYS A 192 14.40 1.36 9.77
C LYS A 192 15.42 1.77 8.70
N GLY A 193 15.27 2.96 8.14
CA GLY A 193 16.24 3.53 7.19
C GLY A 193 16.23 2.84 5.82
N VAL A 194 15.21 2.02 5.57
CA VAL A 194 14.97 1.37 4.28
C VAL A 194 13.87 2.16 3.57
N ASN A 195 14.12 2.53 2.31
CA ASN A 195 13.15 3.22 1.46
C ASN A 195 12.18 2.21 0.83
N HIS A 196 11.17 2.68 0.12
CA HIS A 196 10.10 1.91 -0.51
C HIS A 196 10.60 0.70 -1.30
N PHE A 197 11.41 0.89 -2.34
CA PHE A 197 11.87 -0.25 -3.17
C PHE A 197 12.88 -1.17 -2.48
N PRO A 198 13.90 -0.65 -1.76
CA PRO A 198 14.86 -1.51 -1.06
C PRO A 198 14.25 -2.43 0.01
N ILE A 199 12.99 -2.23 0.41
CA ILE A 199 12.30 -3.12 1.35
C ILE A 199 12.23 -4.54 0.83
N ILE A 200 12.06 -4.72 -0.48
CA ILE A 200 11.86 -6.04 -1.09
C ILE A 200 13.12 -6.88 -0.86
N GLN A 201 14.29 -6.33 -1.19
CA GLN A 201 15.57 -7.01 -0.99
C GLN A 201 15.93 -7.11 0.49
N ALA A 202 15.72 -6.05 1.27
CA ALA A 202 16.05 -6.05 2.71
C ALA A 202 15.22 -7.07 3.51
N SER A 203 14.02 -7.39 3.03
CA SER A 203 13.10 -8.31 3.71
C SER A 203 13.09 -9.73 3.17
N GLU A 204 13.75 -9.98 2.03
CA GLU A 204 13.70 -11.24 1.27
C GLU A 204 13.87 -12.49 2.14
N SER A 205 14.96 -12.55 2.90
CA SER A 205 15.23 -13.71 3.76
C SER A 205 14.16 -13.92 4.82
N LEU A 206 13.64 -12.84 5.40
CA LEU A 206 12.63 -12.91 6.46
C LEU A 206 11.31 -13.48 5.93
N TRP A 207 10.79 -12.95 4.82
CA TRP A 207 9.48 -13.38 4.34
C TRP A 207 9.54 -14.75 3.64
N LEU A 208 10.66 -15.12 2.99
CA LEU A 208 10.87 -16.46 2.46
C LEU A 208 10.92 -17.51 3.57
N ASP A 209 11.66 -17.25 4.66
CA ASP A 209 11.70 -18.16 5.81
C ASP A 209 10.33 -18.26 6.50
N TRP A 210 9.61 -17.15 6.60
CA TRP A 210 8.26 -17.11 7.17
C TRP A 210 7.25 -17.93 6.36
N ILE A 211 7.28 -17.82 5.02
CA ILE A 211 6.47 -18.66 4.12
C ILE A 211 6.85 -20.13 4.32
N LYS A 212 8.14 -20.47 4.26
CA LYS A 212 8.64 -21.84 4.40
C LYS A 212 8.16 -22.50 5.68
N GLN A 213 8.19 -21.79 6.81
CA GLN A 213 7.69 -22.30 8.10
C GLN A 213 6.21 -22.69 8.02
N ARG A 214 5.37 -21.86 7.39
CA ARG A 214 3.92 -22.09 7.27
C ARG A 214 3.58 -23.23 6.31
N LEU A 215 4.28 -23.32 5.18
CA LEU A 215 4.12 -24.41 4.23
C LEU A 215 4.52 -25.77 4.83
N ASN A 216 5.46 -25.77 5.79
CA ASN A 216 5.87 -26.98 6.51
C ASN A 216 4.96 -27.33 7.71
N GLY A 217 3.82 -26.67 7.86
CA GLY A 217 2.88 -26.95 8.96
C GLY A 217 3.39 -26.54 10.34
N ALA A 218 4.46 -25.73 10.43
CA ALA A 218 4.90 -25.20 11.71
C ALA A 218 3.82 -24.26 12.26
N SER A 219 3.24 -24.61 13.41
CA SER A 219 2.24 -23.77 14.07
C SER A 219 2.87 -22.45 14.50
N SER A 220 2.48 -21.38 13.82
CA SER A 220 2.53 -19.97 14.23
C SER A 220 3.41 -19.65 15.45
N SER A 221 4.71 -19.46 15.24
CA SER A 221 5.33 -18.37 16.01
C SER A 221 4.78 -17.07 15.42
N PRO A 222 4.13 -16.20 16.21
CA PRO A 222 3.75 -14.88 15.74
C PRO A 222 5.03 -14.20 15.28
N LEU A 223 5.10 -13.92 13.97
CA LEU A 223 6.24 -13.18 13.46
C LEU A 223 6.00 -11.74 13.84
N LEU A 224 6.56 -11.39 14.99
CA LEU A 224 6.75 -10.03 15.35
C LEU A 224 8.24 -9.71 15.40
N VAL A 225 8.65 -8.94 14.41
CA VAL A 225 9.93 -8.25 14.43
C VAL A 225 9.68 -6.80 14.04
N VAL A 226 9.58 -5.92 15.03
CA VAL A 226 9.87 -4.50 14.80
C VAL A 226 11.38 -4.35 14.93
N ALA A 227 12.09 -4.34 13.80
CA ALA A 227 13.53 -4.12 13.79
C ALA A 227 13.83 -2.61 13.74
N LEU A 228 14.06 -2.03 14.91
CA LEU A 228 14.68 -0.71 15.05
C LEU A 228 16.14 -0.97 15.49
N ASP A 229 17.11 -0.80 14.58
CA ASP A 229 18.58 -0.94 14.80
C ASP A 229 19.14 -2.35 15.14
N ARG A 230 18.69 -3.43 14.49
CA ARG A 230 18.97 -4.83 14.92
C ARG A 230 18.47 -5.12 16.36
N LYS A 231 17.74 -4.21 17.00
CA LYS A 231 16.98 -4.50 18.22
C LYS A 231 15.53 -4.78 17.84
N VAL A 232 15.12 -6.00 18.14
CA VAL A 232 13.77 -6.51 17.95
C VAL A 232 12.94 -6.02 19.12
N TYR A 233 11.99 -5.11 18.87
CA TYR A 233 10.96 -4.82 19.86
C TYR A 233 9.90 -5.91 19.77
N LEU A 234 9.83 -6.73 20.82
CA LEU A 234 8.84 -7.78 21.03
C LEU A 234 7.54 -7.19 21.57
N TRP A 235 6.66 -6.73 20.68
CA TRP A 235 5.23 -6.77 20.90
C TRP A 235 4.74 -8.22 20.98
N ARG A 236 4.68 -8.75 22.19
CA ARG A 236 3.98 -10.02 22.45
C ARG A 236 2.51 -9.71 22.66
N PRO A 237 1.62 -10.01 21.70
CA PRO A 237 0.26 -10.30 22.08
C PRO A 237 0.33 -11.65 22.81
N ARG A 238 -0.08 -11.68 24.07
CA ARG A 238 -0.40 -12.96 24.72
C ARG A 238 -1.64 -13.48 24.01
N TYR A 239 -1.47 -14.29 22.97
CA TYR A 239 -2.59 -15.01 22.37
C TYR A 239 -2.82 -16.32 23.14
N LEU A 240 -3.78 -16.26 24.05
CA LEU A 240 -4.94 -17.14 23.91
C LEU A 240 -5.75 -16.56 22.73
N ALA A 241 -6.30 -17.40 21.87
CA ALA A 241 -7.11 -17.03 20.69
C ALA A 241 -7.88 -15.67 20.85
N GLY A 242 -7.75 -14.77 19.87
CA GLY A 242 -8.61 -13.57 19.76
C GLY A 242 -8.16 -12.23 20.40
N HIS A 243 -6.88 -11.97 20.69
CA HIS A 243 -6.45 -10.70 21.32
C HIS A 243 -5.44 -9.85 20.51
N CYS A 244 -5.96 -8.95 19.66
CA CYS A 244 -5.23 -7.76 19.22
C CYS A 244 -4.94 -6.88 20.45
N ALA A 245 -3.67 -6.75 20.88
CA ALA A 245 -3.33 -5.80 21.93
C ALA A 245 -3.28 -4.36 21.36
N ALA A 246 -3.41 -3.34 22.19
CA ALA A 246 -3.13 -1.98 21.75
C ALA A 246 -1.61 -1.76 21.65
N LEU A 247 -1.16 -0.88 20.76
CA LEU A 247 0.20 -0.34 20.79
C LEU A 247 0.43 0.28 22.19
N PRO A 248 1.54 -0.03 22.90
CA PRO A 248 1.90 0.77 24.07
C PRO A 248 2.08 2.23 23.59
N GLY A 249 1.37 3.15 24.22
CA GLY A 249 1.44 4.57 23.89
C GLY A 249 2.89 5.04 23.82
N ARG A 250 3.23 5.88 22.83
CA ARG A 250 4.55 6.50 22.70
C ARG A 250 4.92 7.11 24.04
N VAL A 251 5.85 6.48 24.76
CA VAL A 251 6.52 7.13 25.89
C VAL A 251 7.50 8.10 25.25
N GLY A 252 7.21 9.40 25.41
CA GLY A 252 8.02 10.50 24.87
C GLY A 252 9.41 10.58 25.49
#